data_AF-U9TJD5-F1
#
_entry.id   AF-U9TJD5-F1
#
_cell.length_a   1.000
_cell.length_b   1.000
_cell.length_c   1.000
_cell.angle_alpha   90.00
_cell.angle_beta   90.00
_cell.angle_gamma   90.00
#
_symmetry.space_group_name_H-M   'P 1'
#
loop_
_entity.id
_entity.type
_entity.pdbx_description
1 polymer ?
#
loop_
_entity_poly.entity_id
_entity_poly.type
_entity_poly.pdbx_seq_one_letter_code
_entity_poly.pdbx_strand_id
1 'polypeptide(L)'
;TLLKSDQLSYELKSFPYFKGFNEAPLNFYPTFKLDITHRVSHYNQEHPPLISYQSSPALIESGTLRYDSSDKQRVPSWTDRILWKSRNIKKKVDVDVLSYTSQMNVVGFSDHRPVTGCFLLDIFDLVGLII
;
A
#
# COMPACT_ATOMS: atom_id res chain seq x y z
N THR A 1 -15.98 -4.47 6.61
CA THR A 1 -15.17 -3.66 5.68
C THR A 1 -14.06 -4.54 5.15
N LEU A 2 -13.51 -4.23 3.97
CA LEU A 2 -12.44 -5.01 3.36
C LEU A 2 -11.24 -5.22 4.32
N LEU A 3 -10.89 -4.19 5.10
CA LEU A 3 -9.82 -4.27 6.11
C LEU A 3 -10.06 -5.32 7.20
N LYS A 4 -11.32 -5.59 7.58
CA LYS A 4 -11.64 -6.65 8.57
C LYS A 4 -11.36 -8.06 8.04
N SER A 5 -11.29 -8.20 6.72
CA SER A 5 -11.02 -9.45 6.01
C SER A 5 -9.61 -9.49 5.44
N ASP A 6 -8.73 -8.53 5.79
CA ASP A 6 -7.34 -8.52 5.37
C ASP A 6 -6.60 -9.72 6.00
N GLN A 7 -6.15 -10.63 5.15
CA GLN A 7 -5.53 -11.88 5.57
C GLN A 7 -4.27 -11.62 6.38
N LEU A 8 -3.35 -10.77 5.88
CA LEU A 8 -2.10 -10.50 6.60
C LEU A 8 -2.34 -9.91 8.00
N SER A 9 -3.30 -8.98 8.15
CA SER A 9 -3.67 -8.43 9.46
C SER A 9 -4.18 -9.48 10.44
N TYR A 10 -4.92 -10.48 9.95
CA TYR A 10 -5.34 -11.63 10.76
C TYR A 10 -4.14 -12.51 11.13
N GLU A 11 -3.29 -12.80 10.16
CA GLU A 11 -2.11 -13.64 10.31
C GLU A 11 -1.10 -13.07 11.32
N LEU A 12 -0.84 -11.76 11.26
CA LEU A 12 0.03 -11.02 12.20
C LEU A 12 -0.40 -11.17 13.66
N LYS A 13 -1.71 -11.31 13.90
CA LYS A 13 -2.29 -11.43 15.25
C LYS A 13 -2.39 -12.87 15.71
N SER A 14 -2.64 -13.79 14.78
CA SER A 14 -3.04 -15.16 15.10
C SER A 14 -1.86 -16.14 15.15
N PHE A 15 -0.75 -15.86 14.46
CA PHE A 15 0.28 -16.86 14.24
C PHE A 15 1.67 -16.49 14.78
N PRO A 16 2.42 -17.50 15.27
CA PRO A 16 3.70 -17.28 15.93
C PRO A 16 4.84 -16.83 15.00
N TYR A 17 4.76 -17.10 13.68
CA TYR A 17 5.82 -16.70 12.74
C TYR A 17 5.96 -15.18 12.61
N PHE A 18 4.88 -14.44 12.80
CA PHE A 18 4.91 -12.98 12.82
C PHE A 18 5.12 -12.38 14.21
N LYS A 19 5.41 -13.21 15.23
CA LYS A 19 5.59 -12.71 16.60
C LYS A 19 6.65 -11.61 16.67
N GLY A 20 6.21 -10.45 17.16
CA GLY A 20 7.04 -9.26 17.35
C GLY A 20 7.20 -8.38 16.11
N PHE A 21 6.65 -8.76 14.96
CA PHE A 21 6.46 -7.82 13.86
C PHE A 21 5.32 -6.87 14.19
N ASN A 22 5.48 -5.63 13.74
CA ASN A 22 4.51 -4.56 13.85
C ASN A 22 4.23 -4.05 12.44
N GLU A 23 3.02 -3.53 12.27
CA GLU A 23 2.58 -2.85 11.07
C GLU A 23 1.74 -1.63 11.49
N ALA A 24 1.92 -0.52 10.80
CA ALA A 24 1.14 0.69 11.07
C ALA A 24 -0.27 0.55 10.50
N PRO A 25 -1.27 1.30 11.02
CA PRO A 25 -2.63 1.22 10.51
C PRO A 25 -2.72 1.49 9.00
N LEU A 26 -3.47 0.64 8.28
CA LEU A 26 -3.77 0.81 6.86
C LEU A 26 -4.84 1.89 6.66
N ASN A 27 -4.42 3.15 6.74
CA ASN A 27 -5.30 4.32 6.56
C ASN A 27 -5.35 4.83 5.11
N PHE A 28 -4.98 3.98 4.15
CA PHE A 28 -4.96 4.28 2.72
C PHE A 28 -5.72 3.21 1.92
N TYR A 29 -6.11 3.53 0.68
CA TYR A 29 -6.87 2.62 -0.17
C TYR A 29 -6.07 1.35 -0.54
N PRO A 30 -6.74 0.23 -0.86
CA PRO A 30 -6.08 -0.96 -1.38
C PRO A 30 -5.16 -0.65 -2.55
N THR A 31 -3.98 -1.27 -2.57
CA THR A 31 -2.95 -0.94 -3.57
C THR A 31 -3.03 -1.80 -4.81
N PHE A 32 -3.87 -2.85 -4.79
CA PHE A 32 -4.06 -3.81 -5.87
C PHE A 32 -5.55 -4.20 -5.97
N LYS A 33 -6.09 -4.62 -7.11
CA LYS A 33 -5.57 -4.51 -8.48
C LYS A 33 -6.24 -3.31 -9.13
N LEU A 34 -5.51 -2.23 -9.36
CA LEU A 34 -6.06 -1.06 -10.04
C LEU A 34 -6.03 -1.26 -11.55
N ASP A 35 -7.00 -0.68 -12.23
CA ASP A 35 -6.92 -0.60 -13.69
C ASP A 35 -5.78 0.35 -14.08
N ILE A 36 -4.82 -0.16 -14.85
CA ILE A 36 -3.70 0.64 -15.38
C ILE A 36 -4.21 1.65 -16.43
N THR A 37 -5.31 1.28 -17.08
CA THR A 37 -5.85 1.96 -18.23
C THR A 37 -7.11 2.76 -17.87
N HIS A 38 -6.98 4.09 -17.75
CA HIS A 38 -8.04 5.00 -18.20
C HIS A 38 -8.15 5.04 -19.74
N ARG A 39 -7.77 3.96 -20.45
CA ARG A 39 -8.09 3.81 -21.87
C ARG A 39 -9.58 3.49 -21.96
N VAL A 40 -10.40 4.53 -21.94
CA VAL A 40 -11.68 4.47 -22.63
C VAL A 40 -11.33 4.26 -24.09
N SER A 41 -11.32 3.01 -24.55
CA SER A 41 -11.51 2.78 -25.98
C SER A 41 -12.95 3.20 -26.27
N HIS A 42 -13.16 4.45 -26.69
CA HIS A 42 -14.27 4.71 -27.58
C HIS A 42 -13.95 3.93 -28.85
N TYR A 43 -14.48 2.72 -28.96
CA TYR A 43 -14.35 1.92 -30.16
C TYR A 43 -15.25 2.54 -31.22
N ASN A 44 -14.76 3.59 -31.90
CA ASN A 44 -15.31 4.02 -33.17
C ASN A 44 -14.43 3.41 -34.26
N GLN A 45 -15.02 2.59 -35.12
CA GLN A 45 -14.34 1.79 -36.15
C GLN A 45 -13.54 2.62 -37.17
N GLU A 46 -13.60 3.95 -37.14
CA GLU A 46 -12.99 4.81 -38.17
C GLU A 46 -11.67 5.51 -37.75
N HIS A 47 -11.30 5.59 -36.46
CA HIS A 47 -10.07 6.28 -36.05
C HIS A 47 -9.33 5.58 -34.88
N PRO A 48 -7.98 5.59 -34.86
CA PRO A 48 -7.20 5.02 -33.76
C PRO A 48 -7.59 5.67 -32.42
N PRO A 49 -7.57 4.92 -31.30
CA PRO A 49 -8.08 5.40 -30.03
C PRO A 49 -7.28 6.63 -29.56
N LEU A 50 -7.97 7.77 -29.43
CA LEU A 50 -7.45 8.94 -28.73
C LEU A 50 -7.29 8.54 -27.26
N ILE A 51 -6.05 8.36 -26.81
CA ILE A 51 -5.76 8.06 -25.42
C ILE A 51 -5.95 9.35 -24.62
N SER A 52 -7.14 9.58 -24.08
CA SER A 52 -7.35 10.64 -23.08
C SER A 52 -6.90 10.12 -21.72
N TYR A 53 -5.69 10.46 -21.29
CA TYR A 53 -5.27 10.26 -19.91
C TYR A 53 -6.04 11.25 -19.03
N GLN A 54 -7.11 10.82 -18.36
CA GLN A 54 -7.64 11.61 -17.25
C GLN A 54 -6.58 11.62 -16.14
N SER A 55 -6.07 12.82 -15.84
CA SER A 55 -5.01 13.01 -14.86
C SER A 55 -5.46 12.59 -13.46
N SER A 56 -4.60 11.84 -12.78
CA SER A 56 -4.84 11.14 -11.51
C SER A 56 -5.46 11.94 -10.35
N PRO A 57 -5.15 13.24 -10.15
CA PRO A 57 -5.74 14.00 -9.05
C PRO A 57 -7.27 14.08 -9.15
N ALA A 58 -7.78 14.28 -10.37
CA ALA A 58 -9.22 14.44 -10.61
C ALA A 58 -10.03 13.15 -10.34
N LEU A 59 -9.38 11.97 -10.44
CA LEU A 59 -10.02 10.68 -10.22
C LEU A 59 -10.11 10.32 -8.74
N ILE A 60 -9.09 10.70 -7.97
CA ILE A 60 -9.11 10.61 -6.50
C ILE A 60 -10.13 11.63 -5.95
N GLU A 61 -10.11 12.87 -6.45
CA GLU A 61 -11.07 13.91 -6.06
C GLU A 61 -12.52 13.57 -6.42
N SER A 62 -12.76 12.92 -7.56
CA SER A 62 -14.10 12.44 -7.93
C SER A 62 -14.50 11.12 -7.26
N GLY A 63 -13.62 10.52 -6.44
CA GLY A 63 -13.88 9.25 -5.76
C GLY A 63 -14.02 8.05 -6.70
N THR A 64 -13.48 8.11 -7.92
CA THR A 64 -13.64 7.10 -8.97
C THR A 64 -12.42 6.18 -9.12
N LEU A 65 -11.85 5.73 -8.01
CA LEU A 65 -10.85 4.65 -8.01
C LEU A 65 -11.50 3.35 -8.51
N ARG A 66 -11.03 2.83 -9.65
CA ARG A 66 -11.51 1.58 -10.24
C ARG A 66 -10.53 0.44 -10.02
N TYR A 67 -11.07 -0.70 -9.60
CA TYR A 67 -10.31 -1.93 -9.35
C TYR A 67 -10.80 -3.03 -10.28
N ASP A 68 -9.83 -3.68 -10.92
CA ASP A 68 -9.93 -4.83 -11.81
C ASP A 68 -11.23 -4.92 -12.64
N SER A 69 -11.36 -4.10 -13.68
CA SER A 69 -12.47 -4.19 -14.64
C SER A 69 -12.39 -5.40 -15.59
N SER A 70 -11.44 -6.30 -15.39
CA SER A 70 -11.35 -7.54 -16.18
C SER A 70 -12.35 -8.59 -15.68
N ASP A 71 -12.60 -9.62 -16.48
CA ASP A 71 -13.52 -10.72 -16.14
C ASP A 71 -13.16 -11.45 -14.84
N LYS A 72 -11.91 -11.33 -14.38
CA LYS A 72 -11.44 -11.94 -13.14
C LYS A 72 -11.94 -11.21 -11.89
N GLN A 73 -12.25 -9.92 -11.99
CA GLN A 73 -12.79 -9.08 -10.92
C GLN A 73 -12.12 -9.32 -9.56
N ARG A 74 -10.78 -9.24 -9.51
CA ARG A 74 -10.05 -9.47 -8.26
C ARG A 74 -10.47 -8.46 -7.21
N VAL A 75 -10.70 -8.98 -6.01
CA VAL A 75 -11.06 -8.16 -4.86
C VAL A 75 -9.91 -7.16 -4.58
N PRO A 76 -10.22 -5.86 -4.39
CA PRO A 76 -9.22 -4.90 -3.97
C PRO A 76 -8.48 -5.39 -2.73
N SER A 77 -7.17 -5.27 -2.68
CA SER A 77 -6.31 -5.86 -1.65
C SER A 77 -5.11 -4.97 -1.33
N TRP A 78 -4.64 -4.99 -0.08
CA TRP A 78 -3.38 -4.38 0.34
C TRP A 78 -2.26 -5.43 0.22
N THR A 79 -1.76 -5.63 -0.99
CA THR A 79 -0.71 -6.61 -1.28
C THR A 79 0.69 -6.09 -0.98
N ASP A 80 0.86 -4.77 -0.95
CA ASP A 80 2.15 -4.09 -0.78
C ASP A 80 2.25 -3.56 0.66
N ARG A 81 3.18 -4.10 1.46
CA ARG A 81 3.16 -3.97 2.93
C ARG A 81 4.55 -3.71 3.48
N ILE A 82 4.63 -2.88 4.52
CA ILE A 82 5.87 -2.60 5.25
C ILE A 82 5.69 -2.97 6.71
N LEU A 83 6.49 -3.93 7.16
CA LEU A 83 6.47 -4.43 8.52
C LEU A 83 7.85 -4.23 9.15
N TRP A 84 7.88 -4.04 10.46
CA TRP A 84 9.13 -3.91 11.20
C TRP A 84 9.11 -4.71 12.48
N LYS A 85 10.30 -5.08 12.95
CA LYS A 85 10.49 -5.77 14.22
C LYS A 85 11.72 -5.19 14.90
N SER A 86 11.56 -4.66 16.11
CA SER A 86 12.70 -4.27 16.92
C SER A 86 13.26 -5.48 17.69
N ARG A 87 14.57 -5.46 17.92
CA ARG A 87 15.28 -6.43 18.78
C ARG A 87 15.33 -6.00 20.23
N ASN A 88 15.07 -4.73 20.55
CA ASN A 88 15.17 -4.24 21.92
C ASN A 88 13.90 -4.61 22.69
N ILE A 89 14.04 -5.56 23.62
CA ILE A 89 12.92 -6.02 24.44
C ILE A 89 12.69 -5.06 25.62
N LYS A 90 13.68 -4.22 25.95
CA LYS A 90 13.68 -3.37 27.16
C LYS A 90 13.08 -1.98 26.92
N LYS A 91 13.09 -1.45 25.70
CA LYS A 91 12.39 -0.22 25.32
C LYS A 91 11.18 -0.58 24.47
N LYS A 92 10.00 -0.09 24.87
CA LYS A 92 8.74 -0.36 24.17
C LYS A 92 8.66 0.32 22.80
N VAL A 93 9.50 1.30 22.50
CA VAL A 93 9.48 2.07 21.26
C VAL A 93 10.93 2.39 20.87
N ASP A 94 11.47 1.68 19.88
CA ASP A 94 12.70 2.10 19.18
C ASP A 94 12.40 2.64 17.76
N VAL A 95 11.12 2.58 17.36
CA VAL A 95 10.67 2.90 16.01
C VAL A 95 9.37 3.69 16.12
N ASP A 96 9.45 4.99 15.84
CA ASP A 96 8.27 5.83 15.65
C ASP A 96 7.91 5.86 14.16
N VAL A 97 6.65 5.59 13.85
CA VAL A 97 6.16 5.65 12.47
C VAL A 97 5.73 7.08 12.17
N LEU A 98 6.50 7.77 11.33
CA LEU A 98 6.19 9.13 10.88
C LEU A 98 5.14 9.13 9.76
N SER A 99 5.19 8.14 8.86
CA SER A 99 4.18 7.97 7.82
C SER A 99 4.10 6.54 7.33
N TYR A 100 2.90 6.05 7.02
CA TYR A 100 2.67 4.81 6.27
C TYR A 100 1.49 5.02 5.33
N THR A 101 1.76 5.14 4.03
CA THR A 101 0.76 5.52 3.03
C THR A 101 1.06 4.94 1.66
N SER A 102 0.06 4.91 0.78
CA SER A 102 0.24 4.62 -0.64
C SER A 102 0.25 5.90 -1.48
N GLN A 103 1.01 5.85 -2.58
CA GLN A 103 1.11 6.93 -3.56
C GLN A 103 0.04 6.73 -4.65
N MET A 104 -1.24 6.91 -4.27
CA MET A 104 -2.38 6.65 -5.15
C MET A 104 -2.39 7.53 -6.42
N ASN A 105 -1.73 8.70 -6.36
CA ASN A 105 -1.56 9.63 -7.47
C ASN A 105 -0.58 9.14 -8.56
N VAL A 106 0.19 8.08 -8.29
CA VAL A 106 1.08 7.45 -9.27
C VAL A 106 0.26 6.45 -10.10
N VAL A 107 -0.04 6.81 -11.36
CA VAL A 107 -0.93 6.02 -12.23
C VAL A 107 -0.29 5.71 -13.58
N GLY A 108 -0.85 4.73 -14.29
CA GLY A 108 -0.51 4.43 -15.69
C GLY A 108 0.72 3.54 -15.89
N PHE A 109 1.47 3.24 -14.83
CA PHE A 109 2.69 2.42 -14.90
C PHE A 109 2.52 1.02 -14.33
N SER A 110 1.58 0.83 -13.40
CA SER A 110 1.37 -0.43 -12.69
C SER A 110 -0.09 -0.54 -12.22
N ASP A 111 -0.58 -1.77 -12.06
CA ASP A 111 -1.84 -2.10 -11.38
C ASP A 111 -1.67 -2.13 -9.85
N HIS A 112 -0.43 -1.96 -9.38
CA HIS A 112 -0.10 -1.68 -8.00
C HIS A 112 0.09 -0.18 -7.76
N ARG A 113 -0.08 0.26 -6.50
CA ARG A 113 0.31 1.61 -6.06
C ARG A 113 1.48 1.52 -5.08
N PRO A 114 2.56 2.31 -5.30
CA PRO A 114 3.71 2.30 -4.40
C PRO A 114 3.29 2.55 -2.96
N VAL A 115 3.88 1.82 -2.02
CA VAL A 115 3.70 2.02 -0.59
C VAL A 115 4.97 2.57 0.01
N THR A 116 4.83 3.62 0.82
CA THR A 116 5.93 4.33 1.47
C THR A 116 5.76 4.29 2.97
N GLY A 117 6.86 3.99 3.67
CA GLY A 117 6.97 4.04 5.12
C GLY A 117 8.13 4.96 5.52
N CYS A 118 7.89 5.87 6.46
CA CYS A 118 8.91 6.73 7.04
C CYS A 118 8.95 6.48 8.55
N PHE A 119 10.15 6.26 9.07
CA PHE A 119 10.37 5.82 10.45
C PHE A 119 11.46 6.69 11.08
N LEU A 120 11.23 7.12 12.32
CA LEU A 120 12.27 7.68 13.17
C LEU A 120 12.80 6.53 14.04
N LEU A 121 14.12 6.35 13.99
CA LEU A 121 14.81 5.30 14.72
C LEU A 121 15.71 5.93 15.78
N ASP A 122 15.49 5.54 17.04
CA ASP A 122 16.39 5.90 18.12
C ASP A 122 17.59 4.95 18.11
N ILE A 123 18.70 5.42 17.56
CA ILE A 123 19.96 4.68 17.54
C ILE A 123 20.71 5.00 18.83
N PHE A 124 20.70 4.08 19.80
CA PHE A 124 21.57 4.18 20.96
C PHE A 124 22.95 3.62 20.60
N ASP A 125 23.97 4.47 20.60
CA ASP A 125 25.34 4.03 20.41
C ASP A 125 25.72 3.02 21.52
N LEU A 126 26.27 1.88 21.09
CA LEU A 126 26.84 0.86 21.95
C LEU A 126 28.20 1.32 22.55
N VAL A 127 28.32 2.56 23.04
CA VAL A 127 29.57 3.06 23.65
C VAL A 127 29.86 2.45 25.04
N GLY A 128 29.22 1.33 25.39
CA GLY A 128 29.40 0.65 26.69
C GLY A 128 29.75 -0.83 26.61
N LEU A 129 30.10 -1.36 25.43
CA LEU A 129 30.38 -2.80 25.24
C LEU A 129 31.80 -3.07 24.70
N ILE A 130 32.75 -2.24 25.12
CA ILE A 130 34.21 -2.43 25.07
C ILE A 130 34.68 -1.66 26.32
N ILE A 131 35.15 -2.22 27.44
CA ILE A 131 36.06 -3.33 27.79
C ILE A 131 35.64 -3.87 29.15
#